data_AF-A0A6J1MKJ4-F1
#
_entry.id   AF-A0A6J1MKJ4-F1
#
_cell.length_a   1.000
_cell.length_b   1.000
_cell.length_c   1.000
_cell.angle_alpha   90.00
_cell.angle_beta   90.00
_cell.angle_gamma   90.00
#
_symmetry.space_group_name_H-M   'P 1'
#
loop_
_entity.id
_entity.type
_entity.pdbx_description
1 polymer ?
#
loop_
_entity_poly.entity_id
_entity_poly.type
_entity_poly.pdbx_seq_one_letter_code
_entity_poly.pdbx_strand_id
1 'polypeptide(L)'
;MSQDLHAEEEDTEGTVSLDLERMRRILEETIAEIRNAPLENRPRLSRIALNIATRDVIEAVNKMLPQHLAGSTGLDDTASILFGAALTVHRFIGIKTKEPGRPGRSVNNIRAEPAWKRRIERRITLARGLIGRLLCFRLGNRRPRIVRSVRIAFNGLGVRLDQPDITLKLTERIDDLKQKIAAWGNRIRRYSERVERFQQNRLFSSDQKRFYNRLECPAVCSTSPQPNPADLIAFWRNIWSREVEHDEGPWISAIEETCAAIRPMNPVAISTEDVVGAVRRAANWKSPWPDGLHHYWLKAFSTCHVTLARQFQEALEQGTLPNLFIRTHGRACRKRGHYPLRHAAVK
;
A
#
# COMPACT_ATOMS: atom_id res chain seq x y z
N MET A 1 51.51 -42.87 -23.34
CA MET A 1 50.54 -42.52 -24.39
C MET A 1 49.15 -42.68 -23.78
N SER A 2 48.34 -41.70 -23.45
CA SER A 2 48.37 -40.22 -23.46
C SER A 2 47.46 -39.83 -22.28
N GLN A 3 47.98 -39.12 -21.27
CA GLN A 3 47.62 -37.72 -20.98
C GLN A 3 46.41 -37.17 -21.74
N ASP A 4 45.28 -37.03 -21.04
CA ASP A 4 44.26 -36.04 -21.33
C ASP A 4 44.03 -35.21 -20.05
N LEU A 5 44.52 -33.98 -20.11
CA LEU A 5 44.33 -32.89 -19.17
C LEU A 5 43.00 -32.20 -19.54
N HIS A 6 41.95 -32.42 -18.75
CA HIS A 6 40.81 -31.50 -18.73
C HIS A 6 40.91 -30.63 -17.48
N ALA A 7 41.43 -29.42 -17.69
CA ALA A 7 41.20 -28.29 -16.82
C ALA A 7 39.70 -27.96 -16.90
N GLU A 8 38.98 -28.22 -15.81
CA GLU A 8 37.66 -27.67 -15.59
C GLU A 8 37.86 -26.41 -14.75
N GLU A 9 37.51 -25.28 -15.37
CA GLU A 9 37.66 -23.93 -14.89
C GLU A 9 36.89 -23.75 -13.57
N GLU A 10 37.56 -23.18 -12.56
CA GLU A 10 36.90 -22.61 -11.39
C GLU A 10 36.00 -21.45 -11.84
N ASP A 11 34.69 -21.73 -11.94
CA ASP A 11 33.66 -20.71 -11.99
C ASP A 11 33.69 -19.91 -10.67
N THR A 12 34.44 -18.82 -10.69
CA THR A 12 34.47 -17.81 -9.64
C THR A 12 33.12 -17.11 -9.56
N GLU A 13 32.22 -17.65 -8.72
CA GLU A 13 31.03 -16.94 -8.28
C GLU A 13 31.45 -15.63 -7.61
N GLY A 14 31.24 -14.53 -8.34
CA GLY A 14 31.51 -13.16 -7.92
C GLY A 14 30.74 -12.81 -6.64
N THR A 15 31.36 -13.11 -5.50
CA THR A 15 30.98 -12.56 -4.20
C THR A 15 31.30 -11.08 -4.26
N VAL A 16 30.28 -10.24 -4.46
CA VAL A 16 30.38 -8.80 -4.28
C VAL A 16 30.95 -8.57 -2.89
N SER A 17 32.21 -8.14 -2.82
CA SER A 17 32.90 -7.82 -1.57
C SER A 17 32.03 -6.81 -0.81
N LEU A 18 31.33 -7.29 0.20
CA LEU A 18 30.50 -6.46 1.06
C LEU A 18 31.45 -5.59 1.89
N ASP A 19 31.47 -4.30 1.58
CA ASP A 19 32.23 -3.30 2.34
C ASP A 19 31.61 -3.12 3.73
N LEU A 20 32.02 -3.99 4.66
CA LEU A 20 31.53 -4.06 6.04
C LEU A 20 31.85 -2.77 6.82
N GLU A 21 32.98 -2.14 6.52
CA GLU A 21 33.43 -0.92 7.19
C GLU A 21 32.56 0.28 6.78
N ARG A 22 32.29 0.41 5.47
CA ARG A 22 31.33 1.41 4.99
C ARG A 22 29.94 1.17 5.57
N MET A 23 29.50 -0.08 5.66
CA MET A 23 28.20 -0.42 6.24
C MET A 23 28.12 -0.04 7.73
N ARG A 24 29.21 -0.22 8.49
CA ARG A 24 29.34 0.18 9.89
C ARG A 24 29.15 1.68 10.08
N ARG A 25 29.88 2.48 9.30
CA ARG A 25 29.78 3.95 9.36
C ARG A 25 28.36 4.43 9.06
N ILE A 26 27.74 3.89 8.01
CA ILE A 26 26.36 4.23 7.65
C ILE A 26 25.39 3.83 8.79
N LEU A 27 25.62 2.69 9.46
CA LEU A 27 24.83 2.25 10.60
C LEU A 27 24.93 3.21 11.78
N GLU A 28 26.14 3.62 12.15
CA GLU A 28 26.36 4.57 13.24
C GLU A 28 25.75 5.94 12.95
N GLU A 29 25.97 6.47 11.74
CA GLU A 29 25.42 7.76 11.30
C GLU A 29 23.88 7.75 11.31
N THR A 30 23.27 6.70 10.75
CA THR A 30 21.80 6.59 10.68
C THR A 30 21.15 6.40 12.05
N ILE A 31 21.77 5.63 12.96
CA ILE A 31 21.26 5.45 14.32
C ILE A 31 21.32 6.80 15.05
N ALA A 32 22.41 7.56 14.93
CA ALA A 32 22.53 8.89 15.51
C ALA A 32 21.50 9.88 14.92
N GLU A 33 21.28 9.85 13.61
CA GLU A 33 20.27 10.67 12.92
C GLU A 33 18.85 10.39 13.45
N ILE A 34 18.49 9.11 13.59
CA ILE A 34 17.14 8.69 13.97
C ILE A 34 16.86 8.86 15.48
N ARG A 35 17.88 8.71 16.34
CA ARG A 35 17.75 8.98 17.78
C ARG A 35 17.40 10.44 18.05
N ASN A 36 17.97 11.37 17.27
CA ASN A 36 17.71 12.80 17.42
C ASN A 36 16.47 13.30 16.65
N ALA A 37 15.87 12.47 15.79
CA ALA A 37 14.75 12.86 14.94
C ALA A 37 13.37 12.55 15.59
N PRO A 38 12.39 13.46 15.53
CA PRO A 38 11.04 13.19 16.00
C PRO A 38 10.36 12.11 15.14
N LEU A 39 9.46 11.32 15.76
CA LEU A 39 8.75 10.18 15.12
C LEU A 39 7.96 10.56 13.85
N GLU A 40 7.56 11.82 13.73
CA GLU A 40 6.79 12.34 12.60
C GLU A 40 7.63 12.52 11.34
N ASN A 41 8.93 12.83 11.51
CA ASN A 41 9.87 13.07 10.43
C ASN A 41 10.52 11.79 9.88
N ARG A 42 10.26 10.64 10.52
CA ARG A 42 10.82 9.35 10.08
C ARG A 42 10.30 8.97 8.69
N PRO A 43 11.20 8.63 7.74
CA PRO A 43 10.80 8.27 6.39
C PRO A 43 10.03 6.95 6.36
N ARG A 44 9.14 6.76 5.38
CA ARG A 44 8.46 5.47 5.22
C ARG A 44 9.34 4.49 4.47
N LEU A 45 9.66 3.40 5.16
CA LEU A 45 10.38 2.26 4.59
C LEU A 45 9.52 1.56 3.53
N SER A 46 10.15 1.20 2.42
CA SER A 46 9.46 0.54 1.32
C SER A 46 9.60 -0.99 1.42
N ARG A 47 8.84 -1.73 0.61
CA ARG A 47 8.97 -3.19 0.58
C ARG A 47 10.24 -3.54 -0.20
N ILE A 48 11.10 -4.33 0.44
CA ILE A 48 12.34 -4.83 -0.16
C ILE A 48 12.08 -6.14 -0.91
N ALA A 49 12.82 -6.36 -2.01
CA ALA A 49 12.86 -7.64 -2.74
C ALA A 49 13.72 -8.66 -1.99
N LEU A 50 13.29 -9.92 -1.96
CA LEU A 50 14.02 -11.01 -1.28
C LEU A 50 15.06 -11.60 -2.26
N ASN A 51 16.17 -10.90 -2.44
CA ASN A 51 17.30 -11.34 -3.25
C ASN A 51 18.47 -11.78 -2.34
N ILE A 52 19.37 -12.62 -2.84
CA ILE A 52 20.53 -13.13 -2.08
C ILE A 52 21.36 -11.96 -1.51
N ALA A 53 21.76 -11.00 -2.37
CA ALA A 53 22.50 -9.81 -1.94
C ALA A 53 21.78 -8.99 -0.86
N THR A 54 20.44 -8.91 -0.90
CA THR A 54 19.67 -8.24 0.16
C THR A 54 19.73 -9.02 1.47
N ARG A 55 19.66 -10.34 1.40
CA ARG A 55 19.75 -11.21 2.58
C ARG A 55 21.13 -11.07 3.24
N ASP A 56 22.19 -11.03 2.44
CA ASP A 56 23.56 -10.92 2.95
C ASP A 56 23.80 -9.57 3.65
N VAL A 57 23.27 -8.47 3.08
CA VAL A 57 23.28 -7.14 3.73
C VAL A 57 22.50 -7.17 5.04
N ILE A 58 21.31 -7.77 5.07
CA ILE A 58 20.50 -7.88 6.29
C ILE A 58 21.24 -8.69 7.36
N GLU A 59 21.88 -9.80 6.97
CA GLU A 59 22.62 -10.65 7.90
C GLU A 59 23.85 -9.92 8.46
N ALA A 60 24.57 -9.18 7.62
CA ALA A 60 25.70 -8.35 8.05
C ALA A 60 25.27 -7.31 9.10
N VAL A 61 24.19 -6.56 8.82
CA VAL A 61 23.63 -5.59 9.78
C VAL A 61 23.16 -6.30 11.07
N ASN A 62 22.49 -7.45 10.95
CA ASN A 62 22.01 -8.22 12.10
C ASN A 62 23.15 -8.67 13.04
N LYS A 63 24.32 -8.99 12.50
CA LYS A 63 25.52 -9.34 13.28
C LYS A 63 26.14 -8.15 14.00
N MET A 64 25.94 -6.93 13.51
CA MET A 64 26.49 -5.70 14.09
C MET A 64 25.57 -5.08 15.15
N LEU A 65 24.27 -5.35 15.07
CA LEU A 65 23.25 -4.84 15.99
C LEU A 65 23.52 -5.08 17.49
N PRO A 66 24.04 -6.23 17.95
CA PRO A 66 24.24 -6.47 19.38
C PRO A 66 25.08 -5.40 20.10
N GLN A 67 26.08 -4.83 19.42
CA GLN A 67 26.94 -3.77 19.98
C GLN A 67 26.15 -2.51 20.30
N HIS A 68 25.19 -2.15 19.45
CA HIS A 68 24.32 -0.98 19.66
C HIS A 68 23.17 -1.27 20.62
N LEU A 69 22.64 -2.49 20.61
CA LEU A 69 21.53 -2.91 21.47
C LEU A 69 21.93 -3.08 22.94
N ALA A 70 23.18 -3.42 23.22
CA ALA A 70 23.70 -3.53 24.59
C ALA A 70 23.62 -2.20 25.36
N GLY A 71 23.74 -1.06 24.66
CA GLY A 71 23.62 0.28 25.22
C GLY A 71 22.19 0.86 25.21
N SER A 72 21.17 0.05 24.91
CA SER A 72 19.78 0.54 24.83
C SER A 72 19.18 0.75 26.22
N THR A 73 18.74 1.98 26.49
CA THR A 73 18.17 2.40 27.78
C THR A 73 16.70 2.04 27.93
N GLY A 74 15.97 1.79 26.84
CA GLY A 74 14.54 1.49 26.88
C GLY A 74 13.96 1.07 25.53
N LEU A 75 12.66 0.73 25.52
CA LEU A 75 12.00 0.20 24.33
C LEU A 75 11.94 1.22 23.17
N ASP A 76 11.77 2.50 23.50
CA ASP A 76 11.73 3.60 22.52
C ASP A 76 13.09 3.78 21.82
N ASP A 77 14.19 3.60 22.55
CA ASP A 77 15.54 3.66 22.02
C ASP A 77 15.84 2.42 21.16
N THR A 78 15.47 1.22 21.64
CA THR A 78 15.56 -0.02 20.85
C THR A 78 14.81 0.09 19.52
N ALA A 79 13.59 0.64 19.52
CA ALA A 79 12.82 0.86 18.30
C ALA A 79 13.53 1.83 17.34
N SER A 80 14.21 2.85 17.88
CA SER A 80 14.99 3.83 17.10
C SER A 80 16.23 3.20 16.46
N ILE A 81 16.95 2.35 17.21
CA ILE A 81 18.09 1.57 16.71
C ILE A 81 17.66 0.64 15.57
N LEU A 82 16.57 -0.13 15.78
CA LEU A 82 16.04 -1.06 14.78
C LEU A 82 15.56 -0.34 13.51
N PHE A 83 14.99 0.85 13.67
CA PHE A 83 14.62 1.69 12.53
C PHE A 83 15.86 2.19 11.77
N GLY A 84 16.89 2.65 12.49
CA GLY A 84 18.18 3.01 11.89
C GLY A 84 18.78 1.87 11.09
N ALA A 85 18.83 0.66 11.66
CA ALA A 85 19.29 -0.55 10.98
C ALA A 85 18.45 -0.93 9.76
N ALA A 86 17.14 -0.75 9.80
CA ALA A 86 16.30 -0.97 8.62
C ALA A 86 16.57 0.08 7.51
N LEU A 87 16.88 1.32 7.90
CA LEU A 87 17.20 2.41 6.99
C LEU A 87 18.59 2.23 6.36
N THR A 88 19.55 1.65 7.07
CA THR A 88 20.90 1.37 6.52
C THR A 88 20.83 0.35 5.41
N VAL A 89 20.06 -0.72 5.61
CA VAL A 89 19.79 -1.72 4.58
C VAL A 89 19.18 -1.04 3.34
N HIS A 90 18.24 -0.09 3.53
CA HIS A 90 17.69 0.67 2.41
C HIS A 90 18.71 1.56 1.71
N ARG A 91 19.55 2.28 2.47
CA ARG A 91 20.60 3.16 1.93
C ARG A 91 21.64 2.34 1.16
N PHE A 92 22.05 1.19 1.68
CA PHE A 92 23.06 0.32 1.08
C PHE A 92 22.57 -0.36 -0.19
N ILE A 93 21.29 -0.80 -0.23
CA ILE A 93 20.68 -1.39 -1.44
C ILE A 93 20.27 -0.29 -2.45
N GLY A 94 20.25 0.98 -2.05
CA GLY A 94 19.86 2.11 -2.91
C GLY A 94 18.34 2.24 -3.12
N ILE A 95 17.53 1.71 -2.20
CA ILE A 95 16.07 1.80 -2.30
C ILE A 95 15.60 3.14 -1.74
N LYS A 96 14.96 3.95 -2.59
CA LYS A 96 14.39 5.24 -2.20
C LYS A 96 13.30 5.06 -1.14
N THR A 97 13.51 5.66 0.03
CA THR A 97 12.47 5.80 1.05
C THR A 97 11.47 6.87 0.65
N LYS A 98 10.25 6.83 1.20
CA LYS A 98 9.20 7.80 0.88
C LYS A 98 9.12 8.84 1.99
N GLU A 99 9.01 10.11 1.61
CA GLU A 99 8.75 11.20 2.56
C GLU A 99 7.48 10.95 3.37
N PRO A 100 7.47 11.34 4.66
CA PRO A 100 6.26 11.34 5.47
C PRO A 100 5.18 12.20 4.78
N GLY A 101 3.93 11.72 4.75
CA GLY A 101 2.78 12.46 4.20
C GLY A 101 2.45 12.22 2.72
N ARG A 102 3.36 11.73 1.88
CA ARG A 102 2.99 11.42 0.48
C ARG A 102 2.18 10.12 0.37
N PRO A 103 0.94 10.14 -0.14
CA PRO A 103 0.16 8.92 -0.32
C PRO A 103 0.86 7.97 -1.29
N GLY A 104 1.02 6.71 -0.87
CA GLY A 104 1.60 5.67 -1.69
C GLY A 104 0.71 5.33 -2.90
N ARG A 105 1.33 5.41 -4.10
CA ARG A 105 0.77 5.42 -5.47
C ARG A 105 0.41 6.81 -5.95
N SER A 106 1.07 7.20 -7.05
CA SER A 106 0.70 8.36 -7.85
C SER A 106 -0.82 8.37 -8.06
N VAL A 107 -1.45 9.44 -7.58
CA VAL A 107 -2.85 9.78 -7.81
C VAL A 107 -3.20 9.66 -9.31
N ASN A 108 -2.21 9.80 -10.19
CA ASN A 108 -2.35 9.75 -11.63
C ASN A 108 -2.80 8.37 -12.14
N ASN A 109 -2.44 7.25 -11.48
CA ASN A 109 -2.88 5.92 -11.90
C ASN A 109 -4.32 5.57 -11.48
N ILE A 110 -4.86 6.26 -10.47
CA ILE A 110 -6.25 6.07 -10.03
C ILE A 110 -7.21 6.88 -10.93
N ARG A 111 -6.72 8.00 -11.49
CA ARG A 111 -7.48 8.88 -12.39
C ARG A 111 -7.30 8.55 -13.87
N ALA A 112 -6.35 7.69 -14.23
CA ALA A 112 -6.09 7.35 -15.62
C ALA A 112 -7.26 6.52 -16.19
N GLU A 113 -7.88 7.03 -17.25
CA GLU A 113 -8.97 6.33 -17.91
C GLU A 113 -8.53 4.94 -18.39
N PRO A 114 -9.42 3.92 -18.25
CA PRO A 114 -9.11 2.57 -18.68
C PRO A 114 -8.65 2.51 -20.14
N ALA A 115 -7.64 1.67 -20.42
CA ALA A 115 -7.08 1.55 -21.77
C ALA A 115 -8.12 1.18 -22.83
N TRP A 116 -9.16 0.43 -22.47
CA TRP A 116 -10.26 0.11 -23.39
C TRP A 116 -11.07 1.34 -23.80
N LYS A 117 -11.32 2.30 -22.87
CA LYS A 117 -12.10 3.51 -23.14
C LYS A 117 -11.35 4.41 -24.12
N ARG A 118 -10.08 4.66 -23.81
CA ARG A 118 -9.15 5.41 -24.69
C ARG A 118 -9.06 4.83 -26.10
N ARG A 119 -9.04 3.49 -26.24
CA ARG A 119 -9.01 2.84 -27.57
C ARG A 119 -10.29 3.08 -28.37
N ILE A 120 -11.46 3.04 -27.74
CA ILE A 120 -12.73 3.27 -28.43
C ILE A 120 -12.90 4.75 -28.79
N GLU A 121 -12.53 5.66 -27.89
CA GLU A 121 -12.54 7.11 -28.16
C GLU A 121 -11.64 7.48 -29.34
N ARG A 122 -10.43 6.91 -29.41
CA ARG A 122 -9.55 7.06 -30.58
C ARG A 122 -10.19 6.59 -31.89
N ARG A 123 -10.97 5.50 -31.87
CA ARG A 123 -11.70 5.05 -33.07
C ARG A 123 -12.78 6.05 -33.46
N ILE A 124 -13.51 6.60 -32.49
CA ILE A 124 -14.53 7.63 -32.70
C ILE A 124 -13.90 8.89 -33.29
N THR A 125 -12.79 9.39 -32.74
CA THR A 125 -12.12 10.60 -33.25
C THR A 125 -11.61 10.41 -34.68
N LEU A 126 -10.98 9.27 -34.98
CA LEU A 126 -10.53 8.94 -36.33
C LEU A 126 -11.70 8.86 -37.33
N ALA A 127 -12.81 8.22 -36.95
CA ALA A 127 -14.00 8.15 -37.81
C ALA A 127 -14.64 9.52 -38.04
N ARG A 128 -14.75 10.37 -37.01
CA ARG A 128 -15.22 11.77 -37.17
C ARG A 128 -14.32 12.57 -38.12
N GLY A 129 -13.01 12.46 -37.96
CA GLY A 129 -12.05 13.11 -38.86
C GLY A 129 -12.08 12.55 -40.29
N LEU A 130 -12.48 11.29 -40.49
CA LEU A 130 -12.69 10.72 -41.81
C LEU A 130 -13.99 11.21 -42.44
N ILE A 131 -15.10 11.25 -41.68
CA ILE A 131 -16.38 11.85 -42.12
C ILE A 131 -16.16 13.29 -42.60
N GLY A 132 -15.45 14.12 -41.82
CA GLY A 132 -15.15 15.50 -42.23
C GLY A 132 -14.40 15.57 -43.57
N ARG A 133 -13.43 14.68 -43.80
CA ARG A 133 -12.70 14.61 -45.08
C ARG A 133 -13.58 14.14 -46.24
N LEU A 134 -14.48 13.17 -46.02
CA LEU A 134 -15.44 12.71 -47.03
C LEU A 134 -16.44 13.83 -47.40
N LEU A 135 -16.92 14.59 -46.41
CA LEU A 135 -17.80 15.75 -46.63
C LEU A 135 -17.08 16.84 -47.43
N CYS A 136 -15.84 17.20 -47.07
CA CYS A 136 -15.05 18.17 -47.85
C CYS A 136 -14.85 17.72 -49.30
N PHE A 137 -14.61 16.43 -49.54
CA PHE A 137 -14.52 15.89 -50.89
C PHE A 137 -15.86 15.96 -51.64
N ARG A 138 -16.98 15.67 -50.96
CA ARG A 138 -18.33 15.81 -51.54
C ARG A 138 -18.63 17.26 -51.97
N LEU A 139 -18.17 18.24 -51.19
CA LEU A 139 -18.29 19.68 -51.50
C LEU A 139 -17.35 20.16 -52.63
N GLY A 140 -16.61 19.27 -53.29
CA GLY A 140 -15.76 19.61 -54.43
C GLY A 140 -14.29 19.90 -54.07
N ASN A 141 -13.86 19.72 -52.82
CA ASN A 141 -12.46 19.91 -52.46
C ASN A 141 -11.60 18.74 -52.97
N ARG A 142 -10.69 19.03 -53.91
CA ARG A 142 -9.81 18.06 -54.58
C ARG A 142 -8.35 18.14 -54.14
N ARG A 143 -8.03 18.76 -53.00
CA ARG A 143 -6.64 18.81 -52.49
C ARG A 143 -6.05 17.39 -52.35
N PRO A 144 -4.78 17.15 -52.75
CA PRO A 144 -4.18 15.81 -52.77
C PRO A 144 -4.30 15.02 -51.45
N ARG A 145 -4.19 15.70 -50.30
CA ARG A 145 -4.34 15.10 -48.97
C ARG A 145 -5.74 14.53 -48.71
N ILE A 146 -6.78 15.20 -49.21
CA ILE A 146 -8.17 14.76 -49.07
C ILE A 146 -8.43 13.59 -50.02
N VAL A 147 -8.01 13.71 -51.28
CA VAL A 147 -8.13 12.63 -52.29
C VAL A 147 -7.44 11.35 -51.81
N ARG A 148 -6.23 11.44 -51.25
CA ARG A 148 -5.52 10.30 -50.66
C ARG A 148 -6.29 9.68 -49.49
N SER A 149 -6.86 10.52 -48.62
CA SER A 149 -7.67 10.06 -47.48
C SER A 149 -8.94 9.34 -47.92
N VAL A 150 -9.62 9.83 -48.96
CA VAL A 150 -10.81 9.19 -49.55
C VAL A 150 -10.43 7.86 -50.18
N ARG A 151 -9.32 7.79 -50.94
CA ARG A 151 -8.82 6.53 -51.51
C ARG A 151 -8.52 5.49 -50.44
N ILE A 152 -7.92 5.89 -49.32
CA ILE A 152 -7.70 5.00 -48.17
C ILE A 152 -9.02 4.56 -47.54
N ALA A 153 -10.01 5.46 -47.43
CA ALA A 153 -11.32 5.15 -46.85
C ALA A 153 -12.10 4.06 -47.61
N PHE A 154 -11.87 3.99 -48.93
CA PHE A 154 -12.43 2.99 -49.85
C PHE A 154 -11.45 1.88 -50.23
N ASN A 155 -10.28 1.80 -49.57
CA ASN A 155 -9.31 0.76 -49.87
C ASN A 155 -9.91 -0.63 -49.63
N GLY A 156 -9.78 -1.53 -50.60
CA GLY A 156 -10.37 -2.86 -50.57
C GLY A 156 -11.89 -2.93 -50.85
N LEU A 157 -12.56 -1.81 -51.14
CA LEU A 157 -13.99 -1.77 -51.49
C LEU A 157 -14.25 -1.64 -53.00
N GLY A 158 -13.20 -1.63 -53.84
CA GLY A 158 -13.34 -1.60 -55.31
C GLY A 158 -13.94 -0.31 -55.89
N VAL A 159 -14.04 0.77 -55.11
CA VAL A 159 -14.65 2.03 -55.56
C VAL A 159 -13.62 2.93 -56.25
N ARG A 160 -13.90 3.30 -57.50
CA ARG A 160 -13.11 4.30 -58.25
C ARG A 160 -13.71 5.69 -58.04
N LEU A 161 -12.85 6.69 -57.88
CA LEU A 161 -13.27 8.08 -57.63
C LEU A 161 -13.92 8.76 -58.85
N ASP A 162 -13.69 8.21 -60.05
CA ASP A 162 -14.17 8.75 -61.32
C ASP A 162 -15.55 8.18 -61.72
N GLN A 163 -16.13 7.30 -60.90
CA GLN A 163 -17.45 6.73 -61.15
C GLN A 163 -18.55 7.79 -60.97
N PRO A 164 -19.62 7.77 -61.79
CA PRO A 164 -20.74 8.70 -61.66
C PRO A 164 -21.45 8.56 -60.29
N ASP A 165 -21.50 7.33 -59.75
CA ASP A 165 -22.20 7.02 -58.49
C ASP A 165 -21.37 7.31 -57.22
N ILE A 166 -20.22 7.98 -57.35
CA ILE A 166 -19.32 8.23 -56.22
C ILE A 166 -19.99 9.02 -55.09
N THR A 167 -20.92 9.92 -55.43
CA THR A 167 -21.68 10.74 -54.46
C THR A 167 -22.58 9.88 -53.57
N LEU A 168 -23.23 8.86 -54.14
CA LEU A 168 -24.05 7.90 -53.41
C LEU A 168 -23.18 7.05 -52.48
N LYS A 169 -22.10 6.47 -53.01
CA LYS A 169 -21.14 5.65 -52.24
C LYS A 169 -20.47 6.42 -51.10
N LEU A 170 -20.22 7.73 -51.30
CA LEU A 170 -19.74 8.62 -50.23
C LEU A 170 -20.77 8.79 -49.12
N THR A 171 -22.06 8.89 -49.47
CA THR A 171 -23.16 9.04 -48.50
C THR A 171 -23.30 7.77 -47.66
N GLU A 172 -23.37 6.61 -48.30
CA GLU A 172 -23.41 5.30 -47.64
C GLU A 172 -22.22 5.15 -46.69
N ARG A 173 -21.02 5.49 -47.15
CA ARG A 173 -19.81 5.39 -46.33
C ARG A 173 -19.82 6.34 -45.13
N ILE A 174 -20.39 7.54 -45.28
CA ILE A 174 -20.56 8.47 -44.17
C ILE A 174 -21.55 7.91 -43.15
N ASP A 175 -22.66 7.33 -43.60
CA ASP A 175 -23.69 6.78 -42.72
C ASP A 175 -23.20 5.52 -41.99
N ASP A 176 -22.47 4.63 -42.65
CA ASP A 176 -21.74 3.52 -42.02
C ASP A 176 -20.86 3.98 -40.85
N LEU A 177 -20.12 5.09 -41.04
CA LEU A 177 -19.23 5.63 -40.02
C LEU A 177 -20.02 6.27 -38.88
N LYS A 178 -21.14 6.94 -39.16
CA LYS A 178 -22.05 7.44 -38.12
C LYS A 178 -22.63 6.28 -37.29
N GLN A 179 -23.08 5.22 -37.94
CA GLN A 179 -23.58 4.01 -37.26
C GLN A 179 -22.49 3.37 -36.39
N LYS A 180 -21.25 3.26 -36.90
CA LYS A 180 -20.11 2.77 -36.12
C LYS A 180 -19.79 3.65 -34.92
N ILE A 181 -19.82 4.98 -35.07
CA ILE A 181 -19.64 5.93 -33.96
C ILE A 181 -20.72 5.73 -32.89
N ALA A 182 -21.98 5.61 -33.29
CA ALA A 182 -23.09 5.35 -32.37
C ALA A 182 -22.91 4.02 -31.63
N ALA A 183 -22.54 2.95 -32.33
CA ALA A 183 -22.28 1.65 -31.74
C ALA A 183 -21.09 1.68 -30.74
N TRP A 184 -20.01 2.39 -31.07
CA TRP A 184 -18.87 2.60 -30.19
C TRP A 184 -19.22 3.45 -28.96
N GLY A 185 -20.02 4.51 -29.11
CA GLY A 185 -20.53 5.31 -28.00
C GLY A 185 -21.39 4.47 -27.05
N ASN A 186 -22.31 3.66 -27.59
CA ASN A 186 -23.09 2.71 -26.82
C ASN A 186 -22.23 1.65 -26.11
N ARG A 187 -21.12 1.23 -26.72
CA ARG A 187 -20.16 0.31 -26.08
C ARG A 187 -19.47 0.98 -24.88
N ILE A 188 -19.07 2.24 -25.00
CA ILE A 188 -18.50 3.00 -23.87
C ILE A 188 -19.50 3.07 -22.73
N ARG A 189 -20.73 3.50 -23.00
CA ARG A 189 -21.80 3.60 -21.99
C ARG A 189 -22.01 2.29 -21.24
N ARG A 190 -22.27 1.20 -21.96
CA ARG A 190 -22.49 -0.13 -21.35
C ARG A 190 -21.32 -0.60 -20.50
N TYR A 191 -20.09 -0.36 -20.94
CA TYR A 191 -18.91 -0.80 -20.20
C TYR A 191 -18.67 0.06 -18.96
N SER A 192 -18.89 1.37 -19.05
CA SER A 192 -18.83 2.27 -17.90
C SER A 192 -19.86 1.89 -16.84
N GLU A 193 -21.13 1.68 -17.24
CA GLU A 193 -22.19 1.24 -16.33
C GLU A 193 -21.85 -0.10 -15.68
N ARG A 194 -21.32 -1.07 -16.43
CA ARG A 194 -20.88 -2.36 -15.87
C ARG A 194 -19.80 -2.18 -14.81
N VAL A 195 -18.80 -1.34 -15.08
CA VAL A 195 -17.69 -1.07 -14.15
C VAL A 195 -18.22 -0.38 -12.89
N GLU A 196 -19.11 0.59 -13.05
CA GLU A 196 -19.75 1.29 -11.94
C GLU A 196 -20.57 0.34 -11.07
N ARG A 197 -21.47 -0.46 -11.66
CA ARG A 197 -22.25 -1.48 -10.95
C ARG A 197 -21.36 -2.47 -10.20
N PHE A 198 -20.26 -2.91 -10.83
CA PHE A 198 -19.30 -3.78 -10.17
C PHE A 198 -18.66 -3.11 -8.94
N GLN A 199 -18.26 -1.83 -9.06
CA GLN A 199 -17.69 -1.07 -7.95
C GLN A 199 -18.70 -0.84 -6.83
N GLN A 200 -19.95 -0.51 -7.17
CA GLN A 200 -21.05 -0.33 -6.23
C GLN A 200 -21.37 -1.63 -5.50
N ASN A 201 -21.57 -2.74 -6.21
CA ASN A 201 -21.83 -4.06 -5.62
C ASN A 201 -20.68 -4.49 -4.72
N ARG A 202 -19.43 -4.30 -5.15
CA ARG A 202 -18.26 -4.61 -4.32
C ARG A 202 -18.22 -3.75 -3.06
N LEU A 203 -18.51 -2.45 -3.18
CA LEU A 203 -18.56 -1.55 -2.03
C LEU A 203 -19.66 -1.98 -1.07
N PHE A 204 -20.87 -2.26 -1.58
CA PHE A 204 -21.99 -2.77 -0.79
C PHE A 204 -21.63 -4.06 -0.04
N SER A 205 -21.04 -5.06 -0.70
CA SER A 205 -20.64 -6.30 -0.02
C SER A 205 -19.53 -6.10 1.02
N SER A 206 -18.63 -5.12 0.83
CA SER A 206 -17.47 -4.93 1.71
C SER A 206 -17.68 -3.92 2.84
N ASP A 207 -18.45 -2.86 2.61
CA ASP A 207 -18.62 -1.68 3.47
C ASP A 207 -19.94 -0.98 3.08
N GLN A 208 -21.06 -1.53 3.58
CA GLN A 208 -22.41 -1.01 3.30
C GLN A 208 -22.58 0.43 3.76
N LYS A 209 -22.04 0.79 4.93
CA LYS A 209 -22.09 2.17 5.46
C LYS A 209 -21.52 3.15 4.46
N ARG A 210 -20.34 2.86 3.90
CA ARG A 210 -19.72 3.72 2.91
C ARG A 210 -20.47 3.75 1.58
N PHE A 211 -21.16 2.68 1.21
CA PHE A 211 -22.05 2.68 0.06
C PHE A 211 -23.24 3.63 0.26
N TYR A 212 -23.97 3.51 1.37
CA TYR A 212 -25.11 4.39 1.68
C TYR A 212 -24.69 5.85 1.87
N ASN A 213 -23.60 6.12 2.59
CA ASN A 213 -23.05 7.47 2.71
C ASN A 213 -22.74 8.09 1.33
N ARG A 214 -22.34 7.28 0.35
CA ARG A 214 -22.05 7.74 -1.01
C ARG A 214 -23.32 8.02 -1.82
N LEU A 215 -24.41 7.29 -1.53
CA LEU A 215 -25.72 7.54 -2.14
C LEU A 215 -26.38 8.79 -1.54
N GLU A 216 -26.31 8.94 -0.23
CA GLU A 216 -26.94 10.03 0.52
C GLU A 216 -26.19 11.36 0.36
N CYS A 217 -24.87 11.33 0.14
CA CYS A 217 -24.03 12.53 0.09
C CYS A 217 -23.15 12.59 -1.18
N PRO A 218 -23.67 13.04 -2.34
CA PRO A 218 -22.84 13.28 -3.53
C PRO A 218 -21.84 14.43 -3.36
N ALA A 219 -22.10 15.37 -2.45
CA ALA A 219 -21.27 16.57 -2.24
C ALA A 219 -21.29 17.16 -0.81
N VAL A 220 -22.03 16.58 0.13
CA VAL A 220 -22.23 17.14 1.47
C VAL A 220 -21.49 16.29 2.50
N CYS A 221 -20.18 16.50 2.62
CA CYS A 221 -19.49 16.12 3.85
C CYS A 221 -19.68 17.28 4.84
N SER A 222 -20.49 17.04 5.87
CA SER A 222 -20.35 17.59 7.22
C SER A 222 -20.36 19.11 7.38
N THR A 223 -21.54 19.74 7.25
CA THR A 223 -21.82 21.06 7.84
C THR A 223 -22.47 20.96 9.23
N SER A 224 -22.48 19.79 9.87
CA SER A 224 -22.50 19.82 11.33
C SER A 224 -21.10 20.26 11.78
N PRO A 225 -20.97 21.39 12.52
CA PRO A 225 -19.68 21.77 13.07
C PRO A 225 -19.18 20.59 13.90
N GLN A 226 -18.02 20.05 13.49
CA GLN A 226 -17.38 18.99 14.25
C GLN A 226 -17.16 19.53 15.67
N PRO A 227 -17.63 18.84 16.71
CA PRO A 227 -17.49 19.35 18.07
C PRO A 227 -16.01 19.56 18.36
N ASN A 228 -15.70 20.70 18.96
CA ASN A 228 -14.35 21.07 19.32
C ASN A 228 -13.72 19.94 20.14
N PRO A 229 -12.51 19.46 19.78
CA PRO A 229 -11.86 18.37 20.50
C PRO A 229 -11.68 18.66 22.00
N ALA A 230 -11.49 19.93 22.38
CA ALA A 230 -11.40 20.31 23.79
C ALA A 230 -12.72 20.06 24.53
N ASP A 231 -13.85 20.41 23.92
CA ASP A 231 -15.19 20.22 24.50
C ASP A 231 -15.54 18.73 24.60
N LEU A 232 -15.13 17.94 23.62
CA LEU A 232 -15.32 16.48 23.64
C LEU A 232 -14.49 15.81 24.74
N ILE A 233 -13.23 16.22 24.90
CA ILE A 233 -12.36 15.76 25.99
C ILE A 233 -12.96 16.18 27.33
N ALA A 234 -13.39 17.44 27.47
CA ALA A 234 -14.01 17.94 28.68
C ALA A 234 -15.27 17.16 29.04
N PHE A 235 -16.15 16.89 28.06
CA PHE A 235 -17.36 16.09 28.24
C PHE A 235 -17.05 14.69 28.79
N TRP A 236 -16.15 13.94 28.14
CA TRP A 236 -15.81 12.58 28.60
C TRP A 236 -15.04 12.59 29.92
N ARG A 237 -14.12 13.54 30.12
CA ARG A 237 -13.41 13.72 31.38
C ARG A 237 -14.37 14.00 32.53
N ASN A 238 -15.46 14.72 32.26
CA ASN A 238 -16.49 15.02 33.24
C ASN A 238 -17.29 13.79 33.68
N ILE A 239 -17.41 12.78 32.81
CA ILE A 239 -18.14 11.53 33.11
C ILE A 239 -17.19 10.50 33.72
N TRP A 240 -15.97 10.36 33.20
CA TRP A 240 -15.08 9.23 33.53
C TRP A 240 -13.88 9.59 34.41
N SER A 241 -13.50 10.86 34.51
CA SER A 241 -12.32 11.28 35.29
C SER A 241 -12.69 12.08 36.54
N ARG A 242 -13.98 12.20 36.85
CA ARG A 242 -14.42 12.62 38.17
C ARG A 242 -14.27 11.43 39.09
N GLU A 243 -13.38 11.53 40.07
CA GLU A 243 -13.38 10.63 41.21
C GLU A 243 -14.71 10.82 41.93
N VAL A 244 -15.57 9.81 41.81
CA VAL A 244 -16.80 9.69 42.59
C VAL A 244 -16.51 8.60 43.60
N GLU A 245 -16.66 8.91 44.89
CA GLU A 245 -16.71 7.86 45.91
C GLU A 245 -17.97 7.04 45.63
N HIS A 246 -17.75 5.85 45.07
CA HIS A 246 -18.81 4.87 44.90
C HIS A 246 -18.97 4.12 46.21
N ASP A 247 -20.19 4.10 46.77
CA ASP A 247 -20.53 3.14 47.81
C ASP A 247 -20.38 1.74 47.21
N GLU A 248 -19.30 1.08 47.57
CA GLU A 248 -19.02 -0.30 47.18
C GLU A 248 -20.16 -1.19 47.70
N GLY A 249 -21.05 -1.58 46.81
CA GLY A 249 -22.19 -2.42 47.17
C GLY A 249 -21.73 -3.81 47.64
N PRO A 250 -22.58 -4.54 48.40
CA PRO A 250 -22.23 -5.84 48.99
C PRO A 250 -21.85 -6.92 47.97
N TRP A 251 -22.08 -6.66 46.68
CA TRP A 251 -21.67 -7.53 45.57
C TRP A 251 -20.15 -7.58 45.36
N ILE A 252 -19.39 -6.54 45.74
CA ILE A 252 -17.92 -6.56 45.64
C ILE A 252 -17.36 -7.61 46.60
N SER A 253 -17.78 -7.60 47.86
CA SER A 253 -17.40 -8.63 48.84
C SER A 253 -17.83 -10.03 48.41
N ALA A 254 -19.02 -10.18 47.82
CA ALA A 254 -19.47 -11.47 47.27
C ALA A 254 -18.58 -11.95 46.11
N ILE A 255 -18.11 -11.04 45.24
CA ILE A 255 -17.15 -11.37 44.18
C ILE A 255 -15.77 -11.68 44.76
N GLU A 256 -15.30 -10.94 45.77
CA GLU A 256 -14.04 -11.22 46.45
C GLU A 256 -14.04 -12.61 47.09
N GLU A 257 -15.13 -12.99 47.77
CA GLU A 257 -15.32 -14.34 48.32
C GLU A 257 -15.34 -15.41 47.22
N THR A 258 -16.03 -15.14 46.11
CA THR A 258 -16.05 -16.06 44.96
C THR A 258 -14.67 -16.19 44.31
N CYS A 259 -13.92 -15.10 44.25
CA CYS A 259 -12.57 -15.02 43.70
C CYS A 259 -11.50 -15.52 44.66
N ALA A 260 -11.76 -15.58 45.98
CA ALA A 260 -10.82 -16.11 46.97
C ALA A 260 -10.50 -17.60 46.74
N ALA A 261 -11.44 -18.33 46.14
CA ALA A 261 -11.23 -19.71 45.70
C ALA A 261 -10.36 -19.82 44.43
N ILE A 262 -10.17 -18.73 43.69
CA ILE A 262 -9.38 -18.68 42.45
C ILE A 262 -7.91 -18.48 42.83
N ARG A 263 -7.06 -19.40 42.38
CA ARG A 263 -5.61 -19.27 42.60
C ARG A 263 -5.09 -17.99 41.91
N PRO A 264 -4.22 -17.23 42.57
CA PRO A 264 -3.60 -16.06 41.95
C PRO A 264 -2.87 -16.47 40.68
N MET A 265 -2.89 -15.58 39.67
CA MET A 265 -2.18 -15.82 38.42
C MET A 265 -0.69 -16.01 38.72
N ASN A 266 -0.10 -17.06 38.15
CA ASN A 266 1.34 -17.29 38.24
C ASN A 266 2.11 -16.07 37.69
N PRO A 267 3.29 -15.74 38.25
CA PRO A 267 4.10 -14.64 37.75
C PRO A 267 4.38 -14.86 36.25
N VAL A 268 4.03 -13.86 35.44
CA VAL A 268 4.26 -13.89 34.01
C VAL A 268 5.69 -13.47 33.76
N ALA A 269 6.52 -14.40 33.29
CA ALA A 269 7.85 -14.11 32.79
C ALA A 269 7.83 -14.13 31.26
N ILE A 270 8.20 -13.04 30.62
CA ILE A 270 8.31 -12.96 29.16
C ILE A 270 9.66 -13.54 28.74
N SER A 271 9.63 -14.67 28.04
CA SER A 271 10.85 -15.31 27.54
C SER A 271 11.21 -14.84 26.11
N THR A 272 12.42 -15.20 25.65
CA THR A 272 12.83 -14.98 24.27
C THR A 272 11.96 -15.73 23.27
N GLU A 273 11.49 -16.92 23.62
CA GLU A 273 10.65 -17.78 22.80
C GLU A 273 9.27 -17.15 22.59
N ASP A 274 8.76 -16.45 23.60
CA ASP A 274 7.49 -15.72 23.52
C ASP A 274 7.57 -14.60 22.47
N VAL A 275 8.66 -13.82 22.49
CA VAL A 275 8.91 -12.76 21.52
C VAL A 275 9.06 -13.35 20.11
N VAL A 276 9.84 -14.42 19.96
CA VAL A 276 10.01 -15.12 18.67
C VAL A 276 8.65 -15.64 18.15
N GLY A 277 7.85 -16.25 19.01
CA GLY A 277 6.53 -16.79 18.68
C GLY A 277 5.53 -15.71 18.30
N ALA A 278 5.54 -14.57 18.98
CA ALA A 278 4.72 -13.40 18.66
C ALA A 278 5.12 -12.79 17.31
N VAL A 279 6.43 -12.55 17.11
CA VAL A 279 6.98 -11.97 15.89
C VAL A 279 6.71 -12.88 14.69
N ARG A 280 6.88 -14.21 14.83
CA ARG A 280 6.63 -15.20 13.76
C ARG A 280 5.19 -15.16 13.25
N ARG A 281 4.20 -15.05 14.15
CA ARG A 281 2.77 -14.97 13.82
C ARG A 281 2.37 -13.66 13.13
N ALA A 282 3.11 -12.58 13.35
CA ALA A 282 2.79 -11.28 12.76
C ALA A 282 2.99 -11.27 11.23
N ALA A 283 2.09 -10.64 10.48
CA ALA A 283 2.23 -10.52 9.02
C ALA A 283 3.27 -9.45 8.64
N ASN A 284 4.28 -9.83 7.85
CA ASN A 284 5.48 -9.03 7.55
C ASN A 284 5.21 -7.57 7.16
N TRP A 285 4.30 -7.35 6.22
CA TRP A 285 4.00 -6.02 5.65
C TRP A 285 2.61 -5.51 6.05
N LYS A 286 2.11 -5.93 7.21
CA LYS A 286 0.96 -5.28 7.85
C LYS A 286 1.36 -3.85 8.24
N SER A 287 0.37 -3.00 8.51
CA SER A 287 0.61 -1.60 8.85
C SER A 287 1.73 -1.45 9.87
N PRO A 288 2.65 -0.50 9.61
CA PRO A 288 3.79 -0.31 10.50
C PRO A 288 3.31 0.19 11.85
N TRP A 289 4.14 0.00 12.85
CA TRP A 289 3.94 0.58 14.18
C TRP A 289 3.99 2.12 14.15
N PRO A 290 3.64 2.82 15.25
CA PRO A 290 3.70 4.29 15.33
C PRO A 290 5.07 4.88 14.94
N ASP A 291 6.13 4.09 15.13
CA ASP A 291 7.52 4.32 14.76
C ASP A 291 7.81 4.25 13.24
N GLY A 292 6.88 3.70 12.44
CA GLY A 292 7.06 3.47 11.01
C GLY A 292 7.76 2.14 10.66
N LEU A 293 8.08 1.29 11.64
CA LEU A 293 8.74 0.00 11.44
C LEU A 293 7.71 -1.09 11.12
N HIS A 294 8.01 -1.92 10.12
CA HIS A 294 7.20 -3.08 9.77
C HIS A 294 7.69 -4.34 10.50
N HIS A 295 6.76 -5.26 10.83
CA HIS A 295 7.07 -6.58 11.42
C HIS A 295 8.11 -7.39 10.64
N TYR A 296 8.25 -7.15 9.33
CA TYR A 296 9.31 -7.71 8.50
C TYR A 296 10.71 -7.51 9.12
N TRP A 297 11.00 -6.30 9.64
CA TRP A 297 12.30 -5.97 10.20
C TRP A 297 12.56 -6.64 11.54
N LEU A 298 11.52 -6.76 12.38
CA LEU A 298 11.60 -7.54 13.62
C LEU A 298 11.89 -9.02 13.36
N LYS A 299 11.37 -9.58 12.25
CA LYS A 299 11.71 -10.96 11.84
C LYS A 299 13.13 -11.08 11.28
N ALA A 300 13.56 -10.07 10.54
CA ALA A 300 14.87 -10.05 9.90
C ALA A 300 16.00 -9.90 10.92
N PHE A 301 15.78 -9.10 11.97
CA PHE A 301 16.76 -8.84 13.01
C PHE A 301 16.56 -9.77 14.21
N SER A 302 16.98 -11.03 14.09
CA SER A 302 16.83 -12.02 15.17
C SER A 302 17.59 -11.68 16.44
N THR A 303 18.69 -10.92 16.34
CA THR A 303 19.51 -10.56 17.51
C THR A 303 18.80 -9.62 18.48
N CYS A 304 17.75 -8.92 18.04
CA CYS A 304 17.01 -8.00 18.90
C CYS A 304 16.01 -8.68 19.85
N HIS A 305 15.66 -9.95 19.62
CA HIS A 305 14.62 -10.64 20.39
C HIS A 305 15.00 -10.80 21.86
N VAL A 306 16.30 -10.98 22.16
CA VAL A 306 16.83 -11.07 23.51
C VAL A 306 16.68 -9.74 24.26
N THR A 307 17.08 -8.64 23.63
CA THR A 307 16.96 -7.29 24.21
C THR A 307 15.49 -6.91 24.42
N LEU A 308 14.62 -7.25 23.47
CA LEU A 308 13.19 -6.97 23.57
C LEU A 308 12.53 -7.76 24.71
N ALA A 309 12.84 -9.04 24.87
CA ALA A 309 12.30 -9.85 25.96
C ALA A 309 12.65 -9.24 27.33
N ARG A 310 13.93 -8.88 27.53
CA ARG A 310 14.39 -8.19 28.75
C ARG A 310 13.62 -6.90 29.00
N GLN A 311 13.53 -6.02 28.00
CA GLN A 311 12.87 -4.72 28.15
C GLN A 311 11.35 -4.84 28.36
N PHE A 312 10.70 -5.86 27.78
CA PHE A 312 9.29 -6.12 28.06
C PHE A 312 9.08 -6.61 29.50
N GLN A 313 9.96 -7.47 30.00
CA GLN A 313 9.91 -7.92 31.40
C GLN A 313 10.11 -6.75 32.37
N GLU A 314 11.11 -5.89 32.11
CA GLU A 314 11.35 -4.68 32.92
C GLU A 314 10.14 -3.73 32.92
N ALA A 315 9.48 -3.55 31.77
CA ALA A 315 8.28 -2.72 31.67
C ALA A 315 7.08 -3.30 32.44
N LEU A 316 6.94 -4.64 32.48
CA LEU A 316 5.93 -5.31 33.28
C LEU A 316 6.18 -5.11 34.79
N GLU A 317 7.42 -5.28 35.24
CA GLU A 317 7.80 -5.16 36.65
C GLU A 317 7.69 -3.72 37.16
N GLN A 318 8.03 -2.74 36.33
CA GLN A 318 7.94 -1.31 36.66
C GLN A 318 6.52 -0.74 36.51
N GLY A 319 5.57 -1.49 35.95
CA GLY A 319 4.22 -1.00 35.64
C GLY A 319 4.20 0.18 34.66
N THR A 320 5.29 0.43 33.95
CA THR A 320 5.47 1.62 33.12
C THR A 320 5.42 1.22 31.65
N LEU A 321 4.34 1.60 30.96
CA LEU A 321 4.22 1.36 29.52
C LEU A 321 5.00 2.42 28.73
N PRO A 322 5.81 2.02 27.74
CA PRO A 322 6.52 2.97 26.88
C PRO A 322 5.56 3.95 26.18
N ASN A 323 6.04 5.18 25.97
CA ASN A 323 5.26 6.27 25.37
C ASN A 323 4.72 5.89 23.97
N LEU A 324 5.43 5.01 23.25
CA LEU A 324 5.00 4.44 21.97
C LEU A 324 3.65 3.71 22.03
N PHE A 325 3.29 3.10 23.16
CA PHE A 325 1.99 2.42 23.33
C PHE A 325 0.85 3.39 23.65
N ILE A 326 1.15 4.47 24.35
CA ILE A 326 0.16 5.42 24.87
C ILE A 326 -0.22 6.44 23.78
N ARG A 327 0.74 6.83 22.93
CA ARG A 327 0.53 7.84 21.89
C ARG A 327 -0.10 7.20 20.64
N THR A 328 -1.43 7.11 20.63
CA THR A 328 -2.21 6.75 19.44
C THR A 328 -2.14 7.85 18.38
N HIS A 329 -0.99 8.04 17.73
CA HIS A 329 -0.94 8.80 16.49
C HIS A 329 -1.81 8.04 15.48
N GLY A 330 -2.97 8.60 15.16
CA GLY A 330 -3.96 8.05 14.22
C GLY A 330 -3.40 7.90 12.81
N ARG A 331 -2.47 6.96 12.57
CA ARG A 331 -2.07 6.53 11.23
C ARG A 331 -3.13 5.55 10.75
N ALA A 332 -4.24 6.09 10.25
CA ALA A 332 -5.37 5.35 9.73
C ALA A 332 -4.92 4.23 8.78
N CYS A 333 -5.06 3.00 9.25
CA CYS A 333 -4.81 1.78 8.52
C CYS A 333 -5.89 1.65 7.43
N ARG A 334 -5.60 2.02 6.16
CA ARG A 334 -6.42 1.62 5.01
C ARG A 334 -6.30 0.09 4.84
N LYS A 335 -7.13 -0.68 5.55
CA LYS A 335 -7.32 -2.11 5.30
C LYS A 335 -7.72 -2.29 3.82
N ARG A 336 -6.83 -2.87 3.01
CA ARG A 336 -7.23 -3.50 1.74
C ARG A 336 -7.74 -4.88 2.09
N GLY A 337 -9.06 -5.08 2.01
CA GLY A 337 -9.66 -6.40 2.15
C GLY A 337 -9.16 -7.31 1.03
N HIS A 338 -8.28 -8.25 1.38
CA HIS A 338 -8.07 -9.48 0.65
C HIS A 338 -8.52 -10.61 1.58
N TYR A 339 -9.76 -11.05 1.42
CA TYR A 339 -10.21 -12.36 1.86
C TYR A 339 -10.42 -13.23 0.61
N PRO A 340 -9.80 -14.41 0.52
CA PRO A 340 -10.17 -15.39 -0.50
C PRO A 340 -11.44 -16.10 -0.03
N LEU A 341 -12.52 -15.95 -0.80
CA LEU A 341 -13.74 -16.74 -0.64
C LEU A 341 -13.43 -18.18 -1.08
N ARG A 342 -13.33 -19.11 -0.12
CA ARG A 342 -13.50 -20.54 -0.41
C ARG A 342 -14.98 -20.86 -0.23
N HIS A 343 -15.67 -21.09 -1.34
CA HIS A 343 -16.97 -21.75 -1.32
C HIS A 343 -16.75 -23.24 -1.09
N ALA A 344 -17.19 -23.75 0.07
CA ALA A 344 -17.55 -25.14 0.22
C ALA A 344 -19.07 -25.22 0.03
N ALA A 345 -19.49 -25.79 -1.10
CA ALA A 345 -20.87 -26.20 -1.29
C ALA A 345 -21.09 -27.48 -0.50
N VAL A 346 -22.00 -27.45 0.47
CA VAL A 346 -22.60 -28.65 1.06
C VAL A 346 -23.95 -28.80 0.35
N LYS A 347 -24.11 -29.93 -0.34
CA LYS A 347 -25.42 -30.53 -0.62
C LYS A 347 -25.65 -31.60 0.42
#